data_AF-A0A109UM37-F1
#
_entry.id   AF-A0A109UM37-F1
#
_cell.length_a   1.000
_cell.length_b   1.000
_cell.length_c   1.000
_cell.angle_alpha   90.00
_cell.angle_beta   90.00
_cell.angle_gamma   90.00
#
_symmetry.space_group_name_H-M   'P 1'
#
loop_
_entity.id
_entity.type
_entity.pdbx_description
1 polymer ?
#
loop_
_entity_poly.entity_id
_entity_poly.type
_entity_poly.pdbx_seq_one_letter_code
_entity_poly.pdbx_strand_id
1 'polypeptide(L)'
;MPQTIASDRGQLASLRVHADDNVRVALKDLPAGSEIDDGGRVLHLTEAIRHKHKFAMHDLAEGDTVIMYGVTVGRATRPIAAGSAITTANTEHSTATTQPQARRGEWRAPDVTAFRNASFDGYHRPNGQVGTENVWLVVPLVFCENRNIEVLRQCVADALGEDPYYDYKRMARELLHGMTLVRVHQLAEAPGDGVVAAAGDQLVLHATQLGELAENAAPAQRHQAVHHSAHQRIGGEAGETVRAAALHAQG
;
A
#
# COMPACT_ATOMS: atom_id res chain seq x y z
N MET A 1 1.08 -14.68 32.16
CA MET A 1 1.00 -13.22 31.91
C MET A 1 1.79 -12.94 30.64
N PRO A 2 1.20 -12.78 29.44
CA PRO A 2 1.98 -12.35 28.29
C PRO A 2 2.16 -10.84 28.40
N GLN A 3 3.36 -10.38 28.75
CA GLN A 3 3.72 -8.97 28.85
C GLN A 3 4.70 -8.56 27.76
N THR A 4 4.43 -7.36 27.23
CA THR A 4 5.20 -6.49 26.33
C THR A 4 5.43 -7.00 24.89
N ILE A 5 4.74 -6.38 23.93
CA ILE A 5 4.91 -6.54 22.47
C ILE A 5 5.88 -5.48 21.90
N ALA A 6 5.94 -4.28 22.49
CA ALA A 6 7.04 -3.32 22.43
C ALA A 6 6.71 -2.19 23.41
N SER A 7 7.69 -1.67 24.13
CA SER A 7 7.52 -0.49 24.99
C SER A 7 8.15 0.73 24.32
N ASP A 8 7.42 1.42 23.45
CA ASP A 8 7.89 2.66 22.83
C ASP A 8 7.71 3.83 23.82
N ARG A 9 8.78 4.12 24.56
CA ARG A 9 8.94 5.37 25.33
C ARG A 9 10.11 6.15 24.73
N GLY A 10 9.89 6.73 23.55
CA GLY A 10 10.88 7.55 22.86
C GLY A 10 11.89 6.71 22.05
N GLN A 11 12.89 7.38 21.48
CA GLN A 11 13.86 6.77 20.57
C GLN A 11 14.70 5.69 21.28
N LEU A 12 14.14 4.47 21.36
CA LEU A 12 14.73 3.32 22.04
C LEU A 12 16.12 3.06 21.47
N ALA A 13 17.11 2.87 22.34
CA ALA A 13 18.45 2.49 21.92
C ALA A 13 18.50 1.03 21.42
N SER A 14 17.63 0.18 21.96
CA SER A 14 17.52 -1.24 21.63
C SER A 14 16.11 -1.78 21.91
N LEU A 15 15.74 -2.86 21.23
CA LEU A 15 14.42 -3.47 21.28
C LEU A 15 14.49 -4.97 21.62
N ARG A 16 13.66 -5.37 22.57
CA ARG A 16 13.32 -6.77 22.87
C ARG A 16 11.86 -6.99 22.45
N VAL A 17 11.59 -8.00 21.63
CA VAL A 17 10.27 -8.14 20.99
C VAL A 17 9.34 -9.03 21.82
N HIS A 18 9.89 -10.08 22.42
CA HIS A 18 9.13 -11.01 23.24
C HIS A 18 9.73 -11.15 24.64
N ALA A 19 8.88 -11.39 25.65
CA ALA A 19 9.30 -11.58 27.03
C ALA A 19 10.24 -12.78 27.25
N ASP A 20 10.20 -13.76 26.34
CA ASP A 20 11.07 -14.95 26.39
C ASP A 20 12.38 -14.76 25.60
N ASP A 21 12.57 -13.64 24.91
CA ASP A 21 13.79 -13.41 24.13
C ASP A 21 15.00 -13.34 25.06
N ASN A 22 16.08 -14.03 24.72
CA ASN A 22 17.37 -13.90 25.42
C ASN A 22 18.40 -13.07 24.65
N VAL A 23 17.95 -12.46 23.55
CA VAL A 23 18.71 -11.49 22.76
C VAL A 23 17.92 -10.21 22.60
N ARG A 24 18.63 -9.13 22.31
CA ARG A 24 18.05 -7.81 22.04
C ARG A 24 18.68 -7.21 20.79
N VAL A 25 17.94 -6.39 20.06
CA VAL A 25 18.40 -5.77 18.81
C VAL A 25 18.76 -4.30 19.05
N ALA A 26 19.92 -3.88 18.57
CA ALA A 26 20.34 -2.47 18.60
C ALA A 26 19.58 -1.65 17.54
N LEU A 27 18.93 -0.57 17.96
CA LEU A 27 18.18 0.35 17.08
C LEU A 27 19.04 1.52 16.60
N LYS A 28 20.28 1.62 17.07
CA LYS A 28 21.35 2.52 16.62
C LYS A 28 22.71 1.88 16.90
N ASP A 29 23.80 2.52 16.52
CA ASP A 29 25.12 2.10 16.99
C ASP A 29 25.26 2.36 18.49
N LEU A 30 25.69 1.34 19.23
CA LEU A 30 25.85 1.38 20.68
C LEU A 30 27.34 1.20 21.01
N PRO A 31 27.99 2.19 21.64
CA PRO A 31 29.37 2.05 22.10
C PRO A 31 29.54 0.94 23.14
N ALA A 32 30.76 0.40 23.25
CA ALA A 32 31.12 -0.46 24.37
C ALA A 32 30.90 0.26 25.71
N GLY A 33 30.46 -0.47 26.73
CA GLY A 33 30.11 0.08 28.03
C GLY A 33 28.73 0.76 28.10
N SER A 34 27.97 0.80 27.00
CA SER A 34 26.60 1.35 27.03
C SER A 34 25.72 0.57 28.01
N GLU A 35 24.92 1.30 28.77
CA GLU A 35 23.92 0.74 29.67
C GLU A 35 22.58 0.54 28.94
N ILE A 36 22.05 -0.68 29.03
CA ILE A 36 20.76 -1.06 28.47
C ILE A 36 19.84 -1.44 29.63
N ASP A 37 18.76 -0.67 29.80
CA ASP A 37 17.68 -1.01 30.73
C ASP A 37 16.72 -2.04 30.12
N ASP A 38 16.49 -3.12 30.85
CA ASP A 38 15.49 -4.15 30.56
C ASP A 38 14.55 -4.32 31.75
N GLY A 39 13.61 -3.40 31.90
CA GLY A 39 12.57 -3.50 32.94
C GLY A 39 13.12 -3.44 34.36
N GLY A 40 14.15 -2.60 34.59
CA GLY A 40 14.81 -2.43 35.89
C GLY A 40 16.08 -3.26 36.06
N ARG A 41 16.42 -4.13 35.11
CA ARG A 41 17.73 -4.78 35.04
C ARG A 41 18.64 -4.02 34.09
N VAL A 42 19.79 -3.56 34.59
CA VAL A 42 20.81 -2.89 33.77
C VAL A 42 21.79 -3.93 33.21
N LEU A 43 22.02 -3.88 31.90
CA LEU A 43 23.01 -4.67 31.19
C LEU A 43 24.06 -3.74 30.58
N HIS A 44 25.33 -4.04 30.79
CA HIS A 44 26.46 -3.33 30.16
C HIS A 44 26.93 -4.06 28.92
N LEU A 45 27.08 -3.34 27.80
CA LEU A 45 27.65 -3.92 26.58
C LEU A 45 29.16 -4.10 26.75
N THR A 46 29.67 -5.29 26.42
CA THR A 46 31.10 -5.62 26.52
C THR A 46 31.90 -5.13 25.31
N GLU A 47 31.21 -4.85 24.21
CA GLU A 47 31.78 -4.36 22.95
C GLU A 47 30.81 -3.39 22.25
N ALA A 48 31.26 -2.75 21.17
CA ALA A 48 30.39 -1.91 20.37
C ALA A 48 29.42 -2.76 19.55
N ILE A 49 28.12 -2.47 19.63
CA ILE A 49 27.07 -3.17 18.89
C ILE A 49 26.56 -2.27 17.77
N ARG A 50 26.74 -2.70 16.53
CA ARG A 50 26.25 -1.97 15.36
C ARG A 50 24.73 -1.96 15.27
N HIS A 51 24.17 -0.94 14.64
CA HIS A 51 22.77 -0.87 14.28
C HIS A 51 22.29 -2.18 13.61
N LYS A 52 21.08 -2.64 13.98
CA LYS A 52 20.44 -3.90 13.55
C LYS A 52 21.13 -5.19 14.00
N HIS A 53 22.21 -5.12 14.77
CA HIS A 53 22.85 -6.32 15.32
C HIS A 53 22.21 -6.72 16.66
N LYS A 54 22.35 -8.00 16.98
CA LYS A 54 21.83 -8.60 18.20
C LYS A 54 22.93 -8.67 19.26
N PHE A 55 22.55 -8.61 20.52
CA PHE A 55 23.44 -8.90 21.66
C PHE A 55 22.74 -9.79 22.69
N ALA A 56 23.52 -10.57 23.43
CA ALA A 56 23.02 -11.49 24.44
C ALA A 56 22.57 -10.73 25.70
N MET A 57 21.44 -11.13 26.29
CA MET A 57 20.92 -10.51 27.52
C MET A 57 21.46 -11.16 28.81
N HIS A 58 22.05 -12.33 28.69
CA HIS A 58 22.74 -13.08 29.74
C HIS A 58 23.84 -13.92 29.10
N ASP A 59 24.71 -14.51 29.92
CA ASP A 59 25.74 -15.43 29.45
C ASP A 59 25.09 -16.66 28.81
N LEU A 60 25.50 -17.00 27.60
CA LEU A 60 25.11 -18.22 26.89
C LEU A 60 26.32 -19.14 26.85
N ALA A 61 26.18 -20.35 27.37
CA ALA A 61 27.17 -21.41 27.20
C ALA A 61 27.11 -21.98 25.78
N GLU A 62 28.14 -22.73 25.39
CA GLU A 62 28.11 -23.50 24.14
C GLU A 62 26.93 -24.49 24.15
N GLY A 63 26.17 -24.52 23.06
CA GLY A 63 24.95 -25.32 22.90
C GLY A 63 23.67 -24.66 23.40
N ASP A 64 23.75 -23.55 24.14
CA ASP A 64 22.57 -22.84 24.63
C ASP A 64 21.71 -22.29 23.49
N THR A 65 20.41 -22.27 23.72
CA THR A 65 19.43 -21.85 22.72
C THR A 65 19.39 -20.33 22.62
N VAL A 66 19.41 -19.81 21.40
CA VAL A 66 19.16 -18.40 21.11
C VAL A 66 17.68 -18.24 20.76
N ILE A 67 16.98 -17.40 21.53
CA ILE A 67 15.53 -17.18 21.46
C ILE A 67 15.27 -15.73 21.05
N MET A 68 14.56 -15.57 19.93
CA MET A 68 14.10 -14.27 19.43
C MET A 68 12.69 -14.42 18.88
N TYR A 69 11.83 -13.42 19.09
CA TYR A 69 10.39 -13.49 18.81
C TYR A 69 9.67 -14.60 19.58
N GLY A 70 10.21 -15.01 20.73
CA GLY A 70 9.68 -16.11 21.54
C GLY A 70 9.90 -17.51 20.94
N VAL A 71 10.73 -17.64 19.90
CA VAL A 71 11.04 -18.92 19.25
C VAL A 71 12.55 -19.14 19.16
N THR A 72 12.95 -20.42 19.08
CA THR A 72 14.34 -20.80 18.82
C THR A 72 14.77 -20.36 17.42
N VAL A 73 15.81 -19.56 17.33
CA VAL A 73 16.40 -19.09 16.06
C VAL A 73 17.80 -19.63 15.82
N GLY A 74 18.47 -20.13 16.85
CA GLY A 74 19.84 -20.61 16.80
C GLY A 74 20.31 -21.26 18.08
N ARG A 75 21.57 -21.70 18.08
CA ARG A 75 22.32 -22.11 19.26
C ARG A 75 23.68 -21.44 19.27
N ALA A 76 24.20 -21.18 20.47
CA ALA A 76 25.56 -20.69 20.64
C ALA A 76 26.57 -21.81 20.28
N THR A 77 27.56 -21.50 19.44
CA THR A 77 28.62 -22.45 19.05
C THR A 77 29.86 -22.36 19.94
N ARG A 78 29.86 -21.39 20.87
CA ARG A 78 30.88 -21.14 21.88
C ARG A 78 30.27 -20.25 22.96
N PRO A 79 30.90 -20.09 24.13
CA PRO A 79 30.40 -19.16 25.16
C PRO A 79 30.25 -17.73 24.62
N ILE A 80 29.14 -17.07 24.95
CA ILE A 80 28.83 -15.68 24.62
C ILE A 80 28.47 -14.95 25.92
N ALA A 81 29.25 -13.95 26.30
CA ALA A 81 28.97 -13.18 27.51
C ALA A 81 27.73 -12.29 27.32
N ALA A 82 27.06 -11.97 28.43
CA ALA A 82 26.01 -10.97 28.47
C ALA A 82 26.55 -9.64 27.91
N GLY A 83 25.76 -8.99 27.05
CA GLY A 83 26.14 -7.73 26.39
C GLY A 83 27.08 -7.89 25.18
N SER A 84 27.52 -9.11 24.86
CA SER A 84 28.31 -9.37 23.64
C SER A 84 27.44 -9.55 22.40
N ALA A 85 28.03 -9.30 21.23
CA ALA A 85 27.36 -9.41 19.95
C ALA A 85 27.00 -10.87 19.60
N ILE A 86 25.80 -11.08 19.10
CA ILE A 86 25.40 -12.32 18.44
C ILE A 86 25.76 -12.20 16.95
N THR A 87 26.58 -13.13 16.47
CA THR A 87 27.18 -13.13 15.14
C THR A 87 27.07 -14.52 14.50
N THR A 88 27.31 -14.62 13.20
CA THR A 88 27.39 -15.91 12.50
C THR A 88 28.60 -16.74 12.91
N ALA A 89 29.57 -16.16 13.63
CA ALA A 89 30.76 -16.87 14.11
C ALA A 89 30.57 -17.50 15.49
N ASN A 90 29.58 -17.06 16.27
CA ASN A 90 29.29 -17.59 17.60
C ASN A 90 27.89 -18.21 17.72
N THR A 91 27.13 -18.24 16.62
CA THR A 91 25.83 -18.91 16.57
C THR A 91 25.65 -19.69 15.29
N GLU A 92 24.97 -20.82 15.40
CA GLU A 92 24.50 -21.61 14.28
C GLU A 92 22.97 -21.62 14.24
N HIS A 93 22.42 -21.85 13.06
CA HIS A 93 20.98 -21.96 12.90
C HIS A 93 20.45 -23.21 13.59
N SER A 94 19.38 -23.05 14.35
CA SER A 94 18.67 -24.13 15.03
C SER A 94 17.20 -23.75 15.08
N THR A 95 16.33 -24.71 14.83
CA THR A 95 14.88 -24.56 14.97
C THR A 95 14.37 -25.61 15.94
N ALA A 96 13.26 -25.32 16.62
CA ALA A 96 12.58 -26.34 17.40
C ALA A 96 12.21 -27.52 16.48
N THR A 97 12.35 -28.75 16.98
CA THR A 97 12.15 -29.99 16.23
C THR A 97 10.78 -30.06 15.55
N THR A 98 10.72 -30.77 14.44
CA THR A 98 9.61 -30.94 13.48
C THR A 98 8.32 -31.57 14.04
N GLN A 99 8.19 -31.74 15.36
CA GLN A 99 6.95 -32.22 15.94
C GLN A 99 5.93 -31.07 15.89
N PRO A 100 4.78 -31.25 15.22
CA PRO A 100 3.71 -30.26 15.26
C PRO A 100 3.32 -30.07 16.72
N GLN A 101 3.74 -28.94 17.30
CA GLN A 101 3.33 -28.59 18.64
C GLN A 101 1.82 -28.33 18.54
N ALA A 102 1.02 -29.12 19.28
CA ALA A 102 -0.42 -28.90 19.37
C ALA A 102 -0.64 -27.40 19.65
N ARG A 103 -1.48 -26.75 18.82
CA ARG A 103 -1.72 -25.29 18.85
C ARG A 103 -1.77 -24.82 20.30
N ARG A 104 -0.75 -24.06 20.73
CA ARG A 104 -0.72 -23.49 22.07
C ARG A 104 -1.82 -22.44 22.15
N GLY A 105 -2.90 -22.79 22.84
CA GLY A 105 -4.04 -21.93 23.10
C GLY A 105 -5.01 -21.80 21.93
N GLU A 106 -6.27 -21.52 22.26
CA GLU A 106 -7.22 -20.99 21.29
C GLU A 106 -6.70 -19.63 20.80
N TRP A 107 -6.58 -19.47 19.47
CA TRP A 107 -6.26 -18.17 18.90
C TRP A 107 -7.38 -17.20 19.28
N ARG A 108 -7.04 -16.16 20.05
CA ARG A 108 -7.98 -15.10 20.40
C ARG A 108 -7.82 -13.97 19.39
N ALA A 109 -8.84 -13.78 18.56
CA ALA A 109 -8.88 -12.65 17.64
C ALA A 109 -8.66 -11.34 18.40
N PRO A 110 -7.87 -10.40 17.86
CA PRO A 110 -7.74 -9.07 18.43
C PRO A 110 -9.09 -8.35 18.37
N ASP A 111 -9.33 -7.45 19.31
CA ASP A 111 -10.55 -6.65 19.32
C ASP A 111 -10.53 -5.62 18.19
N VAL A 112 -11.30 -5.88 17.14
CA VAL A 112 -11.47 -4.99 15.98
C VAL A 112 -12.65 -4.02 16.14
N THR A 113 -13.21 -3.89 17.35
CA THR A 113 -14.34 -3.00 17.65
C THR A 113 -14.14 -1.58 17.14
N ALA A 114 -12.93 -1.04 17.26
CA ALA A 114 -12.60 0.31 16.83
C ALA A 114 -12.87 0.56 15.33
N PHE A 115 -12.88 -0.50 14.52
CA PHE A 115 -13.02 -0.42 13.06
C PHE A 115 -14.43 -0.80 12.57
N ARG A 116 -15.39 -1.09 13.46
CA ARG A 116 -16.74 -1.53 13.06
C ARG A 116 -17.49 -0.55 12.16
N ASN A 117 -17.21 0.74 12.30
CA ASN A 117 -17.83 1.80 11.50
C ASN A 117 -16.88 2.37 10.46
N ALA A 118 -15.71 1.77 10.26
CA ALA A 118 -14.79 2.20 9.20
C ALA A 118 -15.43 1.93 7.84
N SER A 119 -15.31 2.89 6.94
CA SER A 119 -15.82 2.79 5.59
C SER A 119 -14.84 3.40 4.60
N PHE A 120 -14.99 3.01 3.33
CA PHE A 120 -14.25 3.60 2.22
C PHE A 120 -15.18 3.74 1.02
N ASP A 121 -14.89 4.67 0.13
CA ASP A 121 -15.64 4.80 -1.11
C ASP A 121 -15.16 3.74 -2.09
N GLY A 122 -16.07 2.85 -2.51
CA GLY A 122 -15.74 1.72 -3.35
C GLY A 122 -16.71 1.54 -4.50
N TYR A 123 -16.33 0.67 -5.44
CA TYR A 123 -17.12 0.35 -6.62
C TYR A 123 -17.91 -0.94 -6.37
N HIS A 124 -19.21 -0.81 -6.13
CA HIS A 124 -20.10 -1.94 -5.86
C HIS A 124 -20.31 -2.81 -7.10
N ARG A 125 -20.34 -4.13 -6.94
CA ARG A 125 -20.62 -5.08 -8.04
C ARG A 125 -21.94 -5.81 -7.79
N PRO A 126 -22.64 -6.29 -8.84
CA PRO A 126 -23.91 -7.01 -8.68
C PRO A 126 -23.84 -8.27 -7.81
N ASN A 127 -22.65 -8.84 -7.62
CA ASN A 127 -22.40 -10.00 -6.77
C ASN A 127 -22.10 -9.63 -5.29
N GLY A 128 -22.26 -8.37 -4.90
CA GLY A 128 -22.02 -7.88 -3.55
C GLY A 128 -20.55 -7.61 -3.20
N GLN A 129 -19.61 -7.89 -4.11
CA GLN A 129 -18.21 -7.48 -3.93
C GLN A 129 -18.04 -5.99 -4.17
N VAL A 130 -17.00 -5.42 -3.57
CA VAL A 130 -16.66 -4.00 -3.70
C VAL A 130 -15.21 -3.89 -4.14
N GLY A 131 -14.98 -3.21 -5.26
CA GLY A 131 -13.65 -2.89 -5.76
C GLY A 131 -13.10 -1.59 -5.16
N THR A 132 -11.79 -1.52 -4.97
CA THR A 132 -11.09 -0.28 -4.59
C THR A 132 -10.77 0.62 -5.79
N GLU A 133 -10.85 0.07 -7.00
CA GLU A 133 -10.60 0.76 -8.27
C GLU A 133 -11.57 0.27 -9.34
N ASN A 134 -11.79 1.08 -10.38
CA ASN A 134 -12.61 0.73 -11.54
C ASN A 134 -11.77 0.69 -12.82
N VAL A 135 -11.08 -0.44 -13.01
CA VAL A 135 -10.12 -0.62 -14.11
C VAL A 135 -10.76 -1.40 -15.26
N TRP A 136 -10.49 -0.97 -16.49
CA TRP A 136 -10.83 -1.73 -17.71
C TRP A 136 -9.60 -2.51 -18.16
N LEU A 137 -9.73 -3.84 -18.18
CA LEU A 137 -8.68 -4.73 -18.67
C LEU A 137 -9.04 -5.20 -20.08
N VAL A 138 -8.17 -4.89 -21.03
CA VAL A 138 -8.26 -5.39 -22.41
C VAL A 138 -7.11 -6.35 -22.63
N VAL A 139 -7.42 -7.65 -22.74
CA VAL A 139 -6.42 -8.71 -22.89
C VAL A 139 -6.50 -9.26 -24.32
N PRO A 140 -5.49 -9.02 -25.18
CA PRO A 140 -5.49 -9.60 -26.52
C PRO A 140 -5.22 -11.11 -26.42
N LEU A 141 -5.97 -11.92 -27.19
CA LEU A 141 -5.81 -13.38 -27.22
C LEU A 141 -4.60 -13.82 -28.05
N VAL A 142 -4.06 -12.93 -28.89
CA VAL A 142 -2.86 -13.15 -29.71
C VAL A 142 -2.00 -11.89 -29.76
N PHE A 143 -0.68 -12.06 -29.84
CA PHE A 143 0.27 -10.94 -29.73
C PHE A 143 0.21 -9.93 -30.87
N CYS A 144 -0.28 -10.33 -32.05
CA CYS A 144 -0.38 -9.44 -33.21
C CYS A 144 -1.31 -8.23 -32.98
N GLU A 145 -2.20 -8.29 -31.99
CA GLU A 145 -3.20 -7.26 -31.70
C GLU A 145 -2.68 -6.13 -30.79
N ASN A 146 -1.46 -6.22 -30.28
CA ASN A 146 -0.93 -5.23 -29.33
C ASN A 146 -0.97 -3.79 -29.88
N ARG A 147 -0.73 -3.62 -31.19
CA ARG A 147 -0.81 -2.29 -31.82
C ARG A 147 -2.23 -1.74 -31.84
N ASN A 148 -3.22 -2.61 -32.07
CA ASN A 148 -4.63 -2.24 -32.10
C ASN A 148 -5.13 -1.87 -30.69
N ILE A 149 -4.67 -2.59 -29.65
CA ILE A 149 -4.95 -2.25 -28.25
C ILE A 149 -4.42 -0.87 -27.89
N GLU A 150 -3.20 -0.52 -28.33
CA GLU A 150 -2.63 0.80 -28.05
C GLU A 150 -3.40 1.94 -28.72
N VAL A 151 -3.85 1.74 -29.97
CA VAL A 151 -4.72 2.70 -30.66
C VAL A 151 -6.03 2.86 -29.91
N LEU A 152 -6.66 1.76 -29.49
CA LEU A 152 -7.90 1.80 -28.71
C LEU A 152 -7.72 2.55 -27.38
N ARG A 153 -6.65 2.25 -26.64
CA ARG A 153 -6.29 2.95 -25.39
C ARG A 153 -6.19 4.45 -25.63
N GLN A 154 -5.52 4.85 -26.70
CA GLN A 154 -5.32 6.25 -27.04
C GLN A 154 -6.62 6.97 -27.44
N CYS A 155 -7.51 6.29 -28.17
CA CYS A 155 -8.83 6.83 -28.52
C CYS A 155 -9.71 7.01 -27.28
N VAL A 156 -9.70 6.05 -26.36
CA VAL A 156 -10.45 6.13 -25.10
C VAL A 156 -9.92 7.26 -24.23
N ALA A 157 -8.59 7.38 -24.08
CA ALA A 157 -7.98 8.46 -23.31
C ALA A 157 -8.33 9.85 -23.88
N ASP A 158 -8.30 10.02 -25.21
CA ASP A 158 -8.68 11.27 -25.88
C ASP A 158 -10.16 11.62 -25.64
N ALA A 159 -11.06 10.65 -25.79
CA ALA A 159 -12.48 10.86 -25.51
C ALA A 159 -12.77 11.22 -24.04
N LEU A 160 -11.98 10.70 -23.10
CA LEU A 160 -12.06 11.00 -21.67
C LEU A 160 -11.41 12.33 -21.27
N GLY A 161 -10.67 12.97 -22.18
CA GLY A 161 -9.87 14.16 -21.85
C GLY A 161 -8.59 13.86 -21.06
N GLU A 162 -8.17 12.60 -21.04
CA GLU A 162 -6.98 12.09 -20.34
C GLU A 162 -5.83 11.80 -21.31
N ASP A 163 -5.85 12.39 -22.49
CA ASP A 163 -4.82 12.17 -23.49
C ASP A 163 -3.46 12.73 -23.03
N PRO A 164 -2.48 11.86 -22.71
CA PRO A 164 -1.16 12.32 -22.25
C PRO A 164 -0.38 13.06 -23.36
N TYR A 165 -0.82 12.93 -24.62
CA TYR A 165 -0.20 13.58 -25.78
C TYR A 165 -0.97 14.80 -26.28
N TYR A 166 -1.96 15.29 -25.54
CA TYR A 166 -2.82 16.40 -25.94
C TYR A 166 -2.03 17.63 -26.44
N ASP A 167 -1.02 18.07 -25.67
CA ASP A 167 -0.19 19.23 -26.03
C ASP A 167 0.62 19.02 -27.31
N TYR A 168 1.15 17.81 -27.52
CA TYR A 168 1.89 17.46 -28.74
C TYR A 168 0.96 17.43 -29.96
N LYS A 169 -0.24 16.87 -29.82
CA LYS A 169 -1.25 16.88 -30.89
C LYS A 169 -1.70 18.31 -31.22
N ARG A 170 -1.86 19.17 -30.22
CA ARG A 170 -2.16 20.60 -30.41
C ARG A 170 -1.05 21.30 -31.18
N MET A 171 0.20 21.16 -30.73
CA MET A 171 1.37 21.76 -31.39
C MET A 171 1.54 21.28 -32.84
N ALA A 172 1.33 19.99 -33.09
CA ALA A 172 1.39 19.44 -34.45
C ALA A 172 0.31 20.05 -35.36
N ARG A 173 -0.92 20.22 -34.87
CA ARG A 173 -1.99 20.91 -35.61
C ARG A 173 -1.62 22.37 -35.89
N GLU A 174 -1.08 23.08 -34.90
CA GLU A 174 -0.63 24.47 -35.07
C GLU A 174 0.46 24.61 -36.13
N LEU A 175 1.45 23.70 -36.14
CA LEU A 175 2.51 23.65 -37.15
C LEU A 175 1.98 23.34 -38.55
N LEU A 176 1.03 22.41 -38.66
CA LEU A 176 0.41 22.01 -39.94
C LEU A 176 -0.50 23.12 -40.52
N HIS A 177 -1.10 23.95 -39.67
CA HIS A 177 -1.99 25.03 -40.08
C HIS A 177 -1.31 26.42 -40.11
N GLY A 178 0.01 26.49 -39.89
CA GLY A 178 0.79 27.72 -40.03
C GLY A 178 0.50 28.80 -38.99
N MET A 179 -0.03 28.45 -37.81
CA MET A 179 -0.38 29.42 -36.77
C MET A 179 0.84 29.71 -35.87
N THR A 180 1.12 31.00 -35.64
CA THR A 180 2.21 31.44 -34.76
C THR A 180 1.81 31.30 -33.29
N LEU A 181 2.71 30.73 -32.47
CA LEU A 181 2.55 30.51 -31.03
C LEU A 181 2.11 31.79 -30.28
N VAL A 182 0.87 31.82 -29.79
CA VAL A 182 0.45 32.72 -28.71
C VAL A 182 0.47 31.92 -27.41
N ARG A 183 1.44 32.21 -26.54
CA ARG A 183 1.44 31.71 -25.15
C ARG A 183 0.26 32.35 -24.41
N VAL A 184 -0.78 31.57 -24.13
CA VAL A 184 -1.71 31.91 -23.05
C VAL A 184 -1.18 31.27 -21.78
N HIS A 185 -0.28 31.96 -21.09
CA HIS A 185 -0.19 31.77 -19.66
C HIS A 185 -1.38 32.50 -19.04
N GLN A 186 -2.02 31.83 -18.08
CA GLN A 186 -2.84 32.40 -17.02
C GLN A 186 -4.35 32.46 -17.30
N LEU A 187 -5.07 31.46 -16.78
CA LEU A 187 -6.40 31.68 -16.25
C LEU A 187 -6.32 31.48 -14.73
N ALA A 188 -6.19 32.60 -14.04
CA ALA A 188 -6.45 32.71 -12.62
C ALA A 188 -7.95 32.52 -12.37
N GLU A 189 -8.28 31.88 -11.25
CA GLU A 189 -9.63 31.72 -10.74
C GLU A 189 -10.33 33.07 -10.50
N ALA A 190 -11.65 33.12 -10.71
CA ALA A 190 -12.70 33.48 -9.73
C ALA A 190 -14.05 33.77 -10.45
N PRO A 191 -15.17 34.12 -9.76
CA PRO A 191 -16.21 33.18 -9.36
C PRO A 191 -17.62 33.58 -9.84
N GLY A 192 -18.57 32.66 -9.72
CA GLY A 192 -19.99 33.02 -9.54
C GLY A 192 -20.91 32.84 -10.75
N ASP A 193 -21.89 31.96 -10.54
CA ASP A 193 -23.28 32.00 -11.00
C ASP A 193 -23.58 32.42 -12.45
N GLY A 194 -24.00 31.43 -13.23
CA GLY A 194 -24.60 31.64 -14.55
C GLY A 194 -25.27 30.37 -15.07
N VAL A 195 -26.42 30.01 -14.48
CA VAL A 195 -27.34 29.01 -15.04
C VAL A 195 -27.80 29.49 -16.42
N VAL A 196 -27.64 28.65 -17.44
CA VAL A 196 -28.40 28.77 -18.70
C VAL A 196 -29.00 27.42 -19.03
N ALA A 197 -30.32 27.34 -18.93
CA ALA A 197 -31.13 26.19 -19.33
C ALA A 197 -31.58 26.35 -20.79
N ALA A 198 -31.57 25.25 -21.55
CA ALA A 198 -32.41 25.09 -22.74
C ALA A 198 -32.78 23.60 -22.90
N ALA A 199 -34.03 23.38 -23.30
CA ALA A 199 -34.81 22.15 -23.13
C ALA A 199 -34.94 21.30 -24.40
N GLY A 200 -35.19 19.99 -24.19
CA GLY A 200 -35.88 19.01 -25.07
C GLY A 200 -35.23 18.69 -26.42
N ASP A 201 -35.30 17.49 -27.01
CA ASP A 201 -35.91 16.20 -26.69
C ASP A 201 -35.29 15.17 -27.66
N GLN A 202 -35.19 13.91 -27.25
CA GLN A 202 -34.89 12.69 -28.03
C GLN A 202 -33.89 12.74 -29.21
N LEU A 203 -32.79 11.95 -29.12
CA LEU A 203 -32.28 11.27 -30.32
C LEU A 203 -31.51 9.97 -30.05
N VAL A 204 -31.87 8.98 -30.87
CA VAL A 204 -31.30 7.65 -31.07
C VAL A 204 -29.89 7.73 -31.66
N LEU A 205 -29.00 6.87 -31.18
CA LEU A 205 -27.60 6.75 -31.59
C LEU A 205 -27.45 6.40 -33.09
N HIS A 206 -26.89 7.33 -33.88
CA HIS A 206 -26.30 7.05 -35.19
C HIS A 206 -24.81 7.44 -35.19
N ALA A 207 -23.96 6.52 -35.65
CA ALA A 207 -22.49 6.53 -35.52
C ALA A 207 -21.74 7.61 -36.33
N THR A 208 -22.42 8.65 -36.81
CA THR A 208 -21.83 9.73 -37.61
C THR A 208 -21.67 11.05 -36.86
N GLN A 209 -22.05 11.14 -35.58
CA GLN A 209 -22.00 12.38 -34.77
C GLN A 209 -21.03 12.37 -33.57
N LEU A 210 -20.09 11.42 -33.52
CA LEU A 210 -18.93 11.53 -32.61
C LEU A 210 -18.00 12.71 -32.97
N GLY A 211 -18.11 13.24 -34.19
CA GLY A 211 -17.28 14.35 -34.67
C GLY A 211 -17.63 15.71 -34.06
N GLU A 212 -18.90 16.02 -33.82
CA GLU A 212 -19.33 17.39 -33.46
C GLU A 212 -19.48 17.62 -31.95
N LEU A 213 -19.59 16.57 -31.13
CA LEU A 213 -19.52 16.68 -29.66
C LEU A 213 -18.08 16.95 -29.15
N ALA A 214 -17.07 16.75 -29.99
CA ALA A 214 -15.67 16.99 -29.65
C ALA A 214 -15.27 18.48 -29.73
N GLU A 215 -16.01 19.31 -30.48
CA GLU A 215 -15.58 20.67 -30.81
C GLU A 215 -16.02 21.76 -29.81
N ASN A 216 -17.12 21.58 -29.07
CA ASN A 216 -17.70 22.68 -28.26
C ASN A 216 -17.99 22.38 -26.77
N ALA A 217 -17.64 21.20 -26.24
CA ALA A 217 -17.85 20.87 -24.81
C ALA A 217 -16.59 21.09 -23.96
N ALA A 218 -16.74 21.65 -22.76
CA ALA A 218 -15.62 21.77 -21.81
C ALA A 218 -15.11 20.37 -21.38
N PRO A 219 -13.78 20.16 -21.22
CA PRO A 219 -13.20 18.84 -20.92
C PRO A 219 -13.84 18.12 -19.72
N ALA A 220 -14.19 18.85 -18.67
CA ALA A 220 -14.84 18.30 -17.47
C ALA A 220 -16.23 17.69 -17.75
N GLN A 221 -16.99 18.25 -18.69
CA GLN A 221 -18.32 17.75 -19.05
C GLN A 221 -18.23 16.48 -19.91
N ARG A 222 -17.19 16.37 -20.75
CA ARG A 222 -16.88 15.14 -21.49
C ARG A 222 -16.49 14.00 -20.55
N HIS A 223 -15.59 14.29 -19.61
CA HIS A 223 -15.17 13.35 -18.58
C HIS A 223 -16.38 12.82 -17.78
N GLN A 224 -17.24 13.70 -17.28
CA GLN A 224 -18.40 13.32 -16.46
C GLN A 224 -19.45 12.50 -17.24
N ALA A 225 -19.68 12.80 -18.53
CA ALA A 225 -20.64 12.09 -19.38
C ALA A 225 -20.16 10.68 -19.79
N VAL A 226 -18.87 10.53 -20.07
CA VAL A 226 -18.27 9.23 -20.36
C VAL A 226 -18.19 8.39 -19.09
N HIS A 227 -17.84 8.98 -17.94
CA HIS A 227 -17.88 8.29 -16.64
C HIS A 227 -19.29 7.80 -16.30
N HIS A 228 -20.33 8.62 -16.42
CA HIS A 228 -21.71 8.21 -16.14
C HIS A 228 -22.19 7.07 -17.05
N SER A 229 -21.83 7.12 -18.35
CA SER A 229 -22.19 6.09 -19.32
C SER A 229 -21.40 4.78 -19.13
N ALA A 230 -20.13 4.88 -18.71
CA ALA A 230 -19.29 3.76 -18.33
C ALA A 230 -19.82 3.04 -17.08
N HIS A 231 -20.24 3.80 -16.07
CA HIS A 231 -20.85 3.29 -14.83
C HIS A 231 -22.13 2.48 -15.07
N GLN A 232 -22.94 2.87 -16.05
CA GLN A 232 -24.20 2.17 -16.36
C GLN A 232 -24.00 0.85 -17.12
N ARG A 233 -22.92 0.68 -17.90
CA ARG A 233 -22.72 -0.51 -18.75
C ARG A 233 -21.76 -1.54 -18.19
N ILE A 234 -20.82 -1.13 -17.33
CA ILE A 234 -19.85 -2.03 -16.70
C ILE A 234 -20.16 -2.04 -15.21
N GLY A 235 -21.07 -2.94 -14.83
CA GLY A 235 -21.75 -2.98 -13.54
C GLY A 235 -20.90 -2.52 -12.36
N GLY A 236 -21.14 -1.28 -11.94
CA GLY A 236 -20.80 -0.79 -10.62
C GLY A 236 -20.98 0.71 -10.51
N GLU A 237 -21.79 1.11 -9.55
CA GLU A 237 -21.99 2.52 -9.22
C GLU A 237 -20.77 3.02 -8.43
N ALA A 238 -20.21 4.16 -8.87
CA ALA A 238 -19.23 4.89 -8.07
C ALA A 238 -19.95 5.73 -7.03
N GLY A 239 -19.36 5.81 -5.84
CA GLY A 239 -19.67 6.86 -4.87
C GLY A 239 -20.58 6.45 -3.71
N GLU A 240 -20.82 5.15 -3.50
CA GLU A 240 -21.45 4.71 -2.25
C GLU A 240 -20.40 4.30 -1.22
N THR A 241 -20.56 4.84 -0.01
CA THR A 241 -19.70 4.57 1.13
C THR A 241 -19.87 3.12 1.59
N VAL A 242 -18.84 2.32 1.39
CA VAL A 242 -18.82 0.90 1.73
C VAL A 242 -18.42 0.77 3.17
N ARG A 243 -19.31 0.22 4.01
CA ARG A 243 -18.93 -0.17 5.37
C ARG A 243 -18.01 -1.38 5.29
N ALA A 244 -16.91 -1.34 6.04
CA ALA A 244 -16.14 -2.54 6.31
C ALA A 244 -17.07 -3.51 7.03
N ALA A 245 -17.72 -4.41 6.29
CA ALA A 245 -18.41 -5.53 6.87
C ALA A 245 -17.36 -6.25 7.70
N ALA A 246 -17.57 -6.26 9.02
CA ALA A 246 -16.76 -7.06 9.92
C ALA A 246 -16.64 -8.43 9.28
N LEU A 247 -15.41 -8.84 8.96
CA LEU A 247 -15.10 -10.21 8.56
C LEU A 247 -15.78 -11.11 9.59
N HIS A 248 -16.95 -11.61 9.23
CA HIS A 248 -17.59 -12.66 10.00
C HIS A 248 -16.65 -13.83 9.85
N ALA A 249 -15.82 -14.03 10.86
CA ALA A 249 -15.04 -15.23 11.03
C ALA A 249 -16.05 -16.38 11.02
N GLN A 250 -16.22 -17.02 9.87
CA GLN A 250 -16.85 -18.31 9.80
C GLN A 250 -15.84 -19.31 10.38
N GLY A 251 -16.19 -19.81 11.57
CA GLY A 251 -15.81 -21.12 12.13
C GLY A 251 -14.36 -21.53 12.08
#